data_AF-A0A3R7EP05-F1
#
_entry.id   AF-A0A3R7EP05-F1
#
_cell.length_a   1.000
_cell.length_b   1.000
_cell.length_c   1.000
_cell.angle_alpha   90.00
_cell.angle_beta   90.00
_cell.angle_gamma   90.00
#
_symmetry.space_group_name_H-M   'P 1'
#
loop_
_entity.id
_entity.type
_entity.pdbx_description
1 polymer ?
#
loop_
_entity_poly.entity_id
_entity_poly.type
_entity_poly.pdbx_seq_one_letter_code
_entity_poly.pdbx_strand_id
1 'polypeptide(L)'
;MDSDARRRNLIRDLSRTWVLQRLRQIDLSAVPAWIGSEVATASRYQHSLNVGELSLMVSGGDEDERLLLTAAAVLHDVGVGPFPHLSDQAMREILGFTHEGAVEFAFENSPFKDWEVLEDYGLSLVEVASIVEGKHRLSRFLHGFPDLDNADNIYRFIISMPGRSLGEPSYHPFEIASSMSLDDEQLKLPRNLRERWMKDFERTYSYLWNDRLNMIGWTMLGRALRLLMEKLTSKFFRLTNKEAYHLIRLKIPRLAEGLERREFKIILDRKYAELKGEARKLSDTANIGEIERMLCDESRLEEWSIGLTVDQPILGENPDHWRVYLVSYKGDDKPKSLLEDILSDSVPFSPQSE
;
A
#
# COMPACT_ATOMS: atom_id res chain seq x y z
N MET A 1 14.10 -21.79 27.68
CA MET A 1 13.58 -22.22 26.38
C MET A 1 14.47 -21.60 25.32
N ASP A 2 14.74 -22.29 24.22
CA ASP A 2 15.42 -21.68 23.07
C ASP A 2 14.69 -20.37 22.70
N SER A 3 15.39 -19.24 22.73
CA SER A 3 14.81 -17.90 22.48
C SER A 3 14.04 -17.88 21.15
N ASP A 4 14.55 -18.59 20.16
CA ASP A 4 13.92 -18.71 18.85
C ASP A 4 12.67 -19.59 18.89
N ALA A 5 12.61 -20.60 19.75
CA ALA A 5 11.40 -21.38 19.95
C ALA A 5 10.26 -20.54 20.54
N ARG A 6 10.56 -19.61 21.47
CA ARG A 6 9.56 -18.69 22.02
C ARG A 6 9.02 -17.75 20.95
N ARG A 7 9.90 -17.14 20.13
CA ARG A 7 9.50 -16.27 19.02
C ARG A 7 8.73 -17.01 17.92
N ARG A 8 9.12 -18.23 17.57
CA ARG A 8 8.36 -19.09 16.62
C ARG A 8 6.97 -19.44 17.15
N ASN A 9 6.84 -19.70 18.45
CA ASN A 9 5.54 -19.90 19.07
C ASN A 9 4.69 -18.61 18.99
N LEU A 10 5.29 -17.44 19.26
CA LEU A 10 4.60 -16.15 19.13
C LEU A 10 4.05 -15.96 17.71
N ILE A 11 4.86 -16.17 16.67
CA ILE A 11 4.41 -16.09 15.26
C ILE A 11 3.25 -17.05 15.02
N ARG A 12 3.36 -18.31 15.47
CA ARG A 12 2.30 -19.31 15.32
C ARG A 12 1.01 -18.89 16.00
N ASP A 13 1.09 -18.36 17.22
CA ASP A 13 -0.09 -18.06 18.02
C ASP A 13 -0.74 -16.75 17.55
N LEU A 14 0.05 -15.73 17.19
CA LEU A 14 -0.43 -14.54 16.47
C LEU A 14 -1.09 -14.91 15.13
N SER A 15 -0.53 -15.86 14.36
CA SER A 15 -1.09 -16.26 13.07
C SER A 15 -2.55 -16.74 13.15
N ARG A 16 -3.01 -17.16 14.34
CA ARG A 16 -4.37 -17.66 14.58
C ARG A 16 -5.35 -16.57 15.01
N THR A 17 -4.86 -15.37 15.36
CA THR A 17 -5.69 -14.23 15.74
C THR A 17 -6.57 -13.78 14.58
N TRP A 18 -7.73 -13.21 14.89
CA TRP A 18 -8.63 -12.73 13.85
C TRP A 18 -8.05 -11.56 13.08
N VAL A 19 -7.35 -10.64 13.76
CA VAL A 19 -6.70 -9.48 13.13
C VAL A 19 -5.75 -9.88 12.00
N LEU A 20 -4.98 -10.97 12.18
CA LEU A 20 -4.14 -11.52 11.11
C LEU A 20 -4.94 -12.32 10.10
N GLN A 21 -5.83 -13.22 10.53
CA GLN A 21 -6.59 -14.07 9.62
C GLN A 21 -7.42 -13.28 8.61
N ARG A 22 -7.88 -12.07 8.97
CA ARG A 22 -8.54 -11.13 8.04
C ARG A 22 -7.67 -10.83 6.81
N LEU A 23 -6.37 -10.66 6.99
CA LEU A 23 -5.41 -10.31 5.94
C LEU A 23 -5.29 -11.38 4.85
N ARG A 24 -5.84 -12.60 5.04
CA ARG A 24 -5.94 -13.60 3.97
C ARG A 24 -6.82 -13.15 2.81
N GLN A 25 -7.72 -12.22 3.08
CA GLN A 25 -8.66 -11.66 2.12
C GLN A 25 -8.34 -10.20 1.76
N ILE A 26 -7.12 -9.76 2.12
CA ILE A 26 -6.53 -8.50 1.68
C ILE A 26 -5.34 -8.88 0.78
N ASP A 27 -5.44 -8.53 -0.49
CA ASP A 27 -4.38 -8.74 -1.47
C ASP A 27 -3.14 -7.89 -1.13
N LEU A 28 -1.95 -8.37 -1.46
CA LEU A 28 -0.70 -7.61 -1.31
C LEU A 28 -0.75 -6.33 -2.16
N SER A 29 -1.22 -6.47 -3.40
CA SER A 29 -1.45 -5.35 -4.33
C SER A 29 -2.69 -4.55 -3.94
N ALA A 30 -2.59 -3.21 -4.02
CA ALA A 30 -3.68 -2.28 -3.79
C ALA A 30 -4.88 -2.54 -4.73
N VAL A 31 -4.59 -2.77 -6.01
CA VAL A 31 -5.57 -3.18 -7.02
C VAL A 31 -5.56 -4.70 -7.08
N PRO A 32 -6.67 -5.39 -6.74
CA PRO A 32 -6.71 -6.84 -6.77
C PRO A 32 -6.67 -7.41 -8.18
N ALA A 33 -5.97 -8.54 -8.37
CA ALA A 33 -5.82 -9.19 -9.67
C ALA A 33 -7.17 -9.56 -10.34
N TRP A 34 -8.21 -9.82 -9.55
CA TRP A 34 -9.55 -10.15 -10.05
C TRP A 34 -10.32 -8.94 -10.62
N ILE A 35 -9.82 -7.70 -10.44
CA ILE A 35 -10.32 -6.52 -11.18
C ILE A 35 -9.72 -6.46 -12.60
N GLY A 36 -8.68 -7.25 -12.88
CA GLY A 36 -8.18 -7.51 -14.21
C GLY A 36 -6.76 -7.04 -14.49
N SER A 37 -6.04 -6.52 -13.49
CA SER A 37 -4.59 -6.26 -13.58
C SER A 37 -3.80 -7.55 -13.37
N GLU A 38 -2.67 -7.69 -14.08
CA GLU A 38 -1.75 -8.81 -13.89
C GLU A 38 -0.77 -8.49 -12.74
N VAL A 39 -1.24 -8.54 -11.50
CA VAL A 39 -0.44 -8.20 -10.31
C VAL A 39 -0.21 -9.40 -9.40
N ALA A 40 0.61 -9.20 -8.37
CA ALA A 40 0.84 -10.17 -7.31
C ALA A 40 -0.47 -10.73 -6.72
N THR A 41 -0.54 -12.05 -6.56
CA THR A 41 -1.70 -12.77 -6.02
C THR A 41 -1.53 -13.17 -4.55
N ALA A 42 -0.36 -12.87 -3.96
CA ALA A 42 -0.14 -13.07 -2.54
C ALA A 42 -1.08 -12.20 -1.69
N SER A 43 -1.41 -12.70 -0.51
CA SER A 43 -2.18 -11.97 0.51
C SER A 43 -1.24 -11.25 1.49
N ARG A 44 -1.74 -10.19 2.13
CA ARG A 44 -1.02 -9.53 3.24
C ARG A 44 -0.79 -10.47 4.41
N TYR A 45 -1.66 -11.46 4.64
CA TYR A 45 -1.39 -12.51 5.64
C TYR A 45 -0.09 -13.27 5.38
N GLN A 46 0.15 -13.67 4.13
CA GLN A 46 1.40 -14.36 3.78
C GLN A 46 2.58 -13.43 3.98
N HIS A 47 2.46 -12.17 3.57
CA HIS A 47 3.48 -11.15 3.77
C HIS A 47 3.82 -10.97 5.26
N SER A 48 2.84 -10.63 6.09
CA SER A 48 3.05 -10.39 7.54
C SER A 48 3.70 -11.57 8.26
N LEU A 49 3.31 -12.80 7.95
CA LEU A 49 3.98 -13.97 8.54
C LEU A 49 5.44 -14.10 8.09
N ASN A 50 5.76 -13.79 6.85
CA ASN A 50 7.13 -13.87 6.37
C ASN A 50 7.98 -12.74 6.95
N VAL A 51 7.46 -11.51 7.07
CA VAL A 51 8.14 -10.43 7.80
C VAL A 51 8.40 -10.84 9.25
N GLY A 52 7.43 -11.52 9.88
CA GLY A 52 7.61 -12.18 11.18
C GLY A 52 8.75 -13.19 11.21
N GLU A 53 8.82 -14.11 10.25
CA GLU A 53 9.93 -15.09 10.15
C GLU A 53 11.28 -14.41 9.86
N LEU A 54 11.32 -13.34 9.07
CA LEU A 54 12.54 -12.56 8.82
C LEU A 54 13.06 -11.91 10.09
N SER A 55 12.17 -11.48 11.00
CA SER A 55 12.59 -10.96 12.30
C SER A 55 13.46 -11.95 13.08
N LEU A 56 13.29 -13.26 12.89
CA LEU A 56 14.09 -14.30 13.56
C LEU A 56 15.56 -14.29 13.14
N MET A 57 15.87 -13.70 11.99
CA MET A 57 17.22 -13.64 11.43
C MET A 57 17.98 -12.38 11.87
N VAL A 58 17.27 -11.42 12.49
CA VAL A 58 17.88 -10.22 13.07
C VAL A 58 18.66 -10.62 14.32
N SER A 59 19.94 -10.25 14.35
CA SER A 59 20.86 -10.58 15.44
C SER A 59 20.85 -9.53 16.57
N GLY A 60 21.59 -9.80 17.65
CA GLY A 60 21.72 -8.85 18.77
C GLY A 60 20.47 -8.72 19.64
N GLY A 61 20.48 -7.78 20.58
CA GLY A 61 19.37 -7.48 21.48
C GLY A 61 19.04 -8.56 22.52
N ASP A 62 18.30 -8.15 23.54
CA ASP A 62 17.75 -8.99 24.59
C ASP A 62 16.48 -9.74 24.16
N GLU A 63 15.96 -10.59 25.05
CA GLU A 63 14.78 -11.43 24.76
C GLU A 63 13.52 -10.58 24.50
N ASP A 64 13.34 -9.50 25.25
CA ASP A 64 12.16 -8.65 25.19
C ASP A 64 12.15 -7.85 23.88
N GLU A 65 13.30 -7.26 23.50
CA GLU A 65 13.48 -6.57 22.22
C GLU A 65 13.18 -7.47 21.03
N ARG A 66 13.65 -8.72 21.07
CA ARG A 66 13.46 -9.70 20.00
C ARG A 66 12.00 -10.13 19.87
N LEU A 67 11.32 -10.35 21.00
CA LEU A 67 9.89 -10.66 21.01
C LEU A 67 9.07 -9.49 20.48
N LEU A 68 9.40 -8.28 20.92
CA LEU A 68 8.73 -7.05 20.53
C LEU A 68 8.89 -6.76 19.03
N LEU A 69 10.11 -6.91 18.49
CA LEU A 69 10.34 -6.82 17.04
C LEU A 69 9.56 -7.90 16.28
N THR A 70 9.53 -9.14 16.76
CA THR A 70 8.76 -10.21 16.12
C THR A 70 7.26 -9.92 16.11
N ALA A 71 6.69 -9.45 17.21
CA ALA A 71 5.29 -9.06 17.26
C ALA A 71 4.99 -7.91 16.29
N ALA A 72 5.80 -6.84 16.31
CA ALA A 72 5.63 -5.71 15.40
C ALA A 72 5.76 -6.12 13.93
N ALA A 73 6.75 -6.96 13.59
CA ALA A 73 6.94 -7.51 12.25
C ALA A 73 5.73 -8.33 11.77
N VAL A 74 5.16 -9.16 12.64
CA VAL A 74 3.96 -9.96 12.33
C VAL A 74 2.70 -9.07 12.23
N LEU A 75 2.63 -7.98 12.99
CA LEU A 75 1.42 -7.17 13.13
C LEU A 75 1.43 -5.86 12.33
N HIS A 76 2.52 -5.53 11.64
CA HIS A 76 2.68 -4.24 10.94
C HIS A 76 1.52 -3.90 10.00
N ASP A 77 0.91 -4.92 9.42
CA ASP A 77 -0.13 -4.81 8.39
C ASP A 77 -1.56 -5.04 8.90
N VAL A 78 -1.77 -5.34 10.19
CA VAL A 78 -3.13 -5.65 10.71
C VAL A 78 -4.08 -4.45 10.68
N GLY A 79 -3.51 -3.23 10.61
CA GLY A 79 -4.25 -1.99 10.44
C GLY A 79 -4.74 -1.74 9.01
N VAL A 80 -4.26 -2.49 8.02
CA VAL A 80 -4.56 -2.23 6.61
C VAL A 80 -6.05 -2.47 6.29
N GLY A 81 -6.66 -1.46 5.67
CA GLY A 81 -8.02 -1.52 5.15
C GLY A 81 -8.11 -2.23 3.78
N PRO A 82 -9.32 -2.36 3.22
CA PRO A 82 -9.49 -2.87 1.86
C PRO A 82 -8.82 -1.94 0.84
N PHE A 83 -8.28 -2.52 -0.22
CA PHE A 83 -7.45 -1.81 -1.21
C PHE A 83 -6.28 -1.09 -0.52
N PRO A 84 -5.24 -1.82 -0.10
CA PRO A 84 -4.13 -1.26 0.66
C PRO A 84 -3.54 0.00 0.02
N HIS A 85 -3.15 0.97 0.85
CA HIS A 85 -2.72 2.32 0.46
C HIS A 85 -3.81 3.20 -0.18
N LEU A 86 -4.67 2.66 -1.05
CA LEU A 86 -5.79 3.40 -1.65
C LEU A 86 -6.81 3.87 -0.60
N SER A 87 -7.04 3.10 0.46
CA SER A 87 -7.95 3.47 1.54
C SER A 87 -7.34 4.35 2.63
N ASP A 88 -6.03 4.63 2.61
CA ASP A 88 -5.35 5.40 3.66
C ASP A 88 -5.85 6.85 3.75
N GLN A 89 -6.12 7.49 2.61
CA GLN A 89 -6.70 8.84 2.61
C GLN A 89 -8.06 8.84 3.34
N ALA A 90 -8.94 7.92 2.98
CA ALA A 90 -10.25 7.79 3.62
C ALA A 90 -10.11 7.43 5.12
N MET A 91 -9.13 6.59 5.47
CA MET A 91 -8.84 6.22 6.86
C MET A 91 -8.42 7.43 7.67
N ARG A 92 -7.51 8.25 7.13
CA ARG A 92 -7.03 9.47 7.77
C ARG A 92 -8.16 10.48 7.97
N GLU A 93 -9.01 10.68 6.97
CA GLU A 93 -10.13 11.62 7.06
C GLU A 93 -11.19 11.17 8.08
N ILE A 94 -11.44 9.86 8.22
CA ILE A 94 -12.53 9.32 9.07
C ILE A 94 -12.05 8.98 10.49
N LEU A 95 -10.83 8.47 10.65
CA LEU A 95 -10.29 7.97 11.92
C LEU A 95 -9.15 8.83 12.48
N GLY A 96 -8.54 9.69 11.67
CA GLY A 96 -7.43 10.55 12.08
C GLY A 96 -6.03 9.93 11.93
N PHE A 97 -5.93 8.70 11.41
CA PHE A 97 -4.67 7.97 11.19
C PHE A 97 -4.73 7.12 9.91
N THR A 98 -3.57 6.70 9.41
CA THR A 98 -3.43 5.71 8.31
C THR A 98 -3.21 4.30 8.88
N HIS A 99 -3.05 3.31 8.01
CA HIS A 99 -2.93 1.92 8.43
C HIS A 99 -1.83 1.67 9.47
N GLU A 100 -0.71 2.40 9.44
CA GLU A 100 0.38 2.28 10.41
C GLU A 100 -0.06 2.64 11.83
N GLY A 101 -1.00 3.58 11.97
CA GLY A 101 -1.60 3.96 13.26
C GLY A 101 -2.82 3.12 13.65
N ALA A 102 -3.24 2.16 12.82
CA ALA A 102 -4.49 1.43 13.00
C ALA A 102 -4.33 0.07 13.72
N VAL A 103 -3.16 -0.23 14.28
CA VAL A 103 -2.91 -1.49 15.01
C VAL A 103 -3.85 -1.60 16.21
N GLU A 104 -3.89 -0.61 17.09
CA GLU A 104 -4.79 -0.62 18.26
C GLU A 104 -6.26 -0.70 17.83
N PHE A 105 -6.65 0.10 16.83
CA PHE A 105 -7.99 0.06 16.24
C PHE A 105 -8.38 -1.34 15.75
N ALA A 106 -7.46 -2.07 15.11
CA ALA A 106 -7.71 -3.43 14.63
C ALA A 106 -7.99 -4.40 15.78
N PHE A 107 -7.23 -4.30 16.88
CA PHE A 107 -7.40 -5.14 18.07
C PHE A 107 -8.67 -4.78 18.86
N GLU A 108 -8.94 -3.50 19.08
CA GLU A 108 -10.16 -3.02 19.77
C GLU A 108 -11.45 -3.47 19.06
N ASN A 109 -11.38 -3.60 17.73
CA ASN A 109 -12.51 -4.02 16.91
C ASN A 109 -12.43 -5.49 16.46
N SER A 110 -11.53 -6.27 17.07
CA SER A 110 -11.54 -7.73 16.91
C SER A 110 -12.77 -8.31 17.61
N PRO A 111 -13.47 -9.29 17.00
CA PRO A 111 -14.55 -10.01 17.67
C PRO A 111 -14.05 -10.96 18.77
N PHE A 112 -12.73 -11.14 18.89
CA PHE A 112 -12.07 -11.95 19.91
C PHE A 112 -11.10 -11.11 20.73
N LYS A 113 -10.63 -11.66 21.85
CA LYS A 113 -9.61 -11.02 22.67
C LYS A 113 -8.20 -11.31 22.15
N ASP A 114 -7.94 -10.93 20.90
CA ASP A 114 -6.66 -11.21 20.23
C ASP A 114 -5.45 -10.61 20.99
N TRP A 115 -5.66 -9.56 21.80
CA TRP A 115 -4.63 -8.94 22.64
C TRP A 115 -4.11 -9.87 23.75
N GLU A 116 -4.89 -10.86 24.21
CA GLU A 116 -4.44 -11.84 25.22
C GLU A 116 -3.21 -12.62 24.71
N VAL A 117 -3.07 -12.82 23.39
CA VAL A 117 -1.89 -13.46 22.79
C VAL A 117 -0.62 -12.63 23.00
N LEU A 118 -0.70 -11.29 23.04
CA LEU A 118 0.48 -10.46 23.33
C LEU A 118 0.85 -10.55 24.81
N GLU A 119 -0.15 -10.55 25.70
CA GLU A 119 0.06 -10.64 27.15
C GLU A 119 0.65 -11.98 27.59
N ASP A 120 0.27 -13.09 26.95
CA ASP A 120 0.86 -14.42 27.17
C ASP A 120 2.39 -14.43 26.94
N TYR A 121 2.89 -13.48 26.16
CA TYR A 121 4.31 -13.31 25.87
C TYR A 121 4.95 -12.13 26.63
N GLY A 122 4.18 -11.42 27.46
CA GLY A 122 4.64 -10.25 28.20
C GLY A 122 4.75 -8.97 27.37
N LEU A 123 4.05 -8.90 26.24
CA LEU A 123 4.13 -7.77 25.30
C LEU A 123 2.94 -6.82 25.45
N SER A 124 3.20 -5.53 25.30
CA SER A 124 2.19 -4.47 25.30
C SER A 124 1.72 -4.15 23.89
N LEU A 125 0.39 -4.15 23.66
CA LEU A 125 -0.21 -3.74 22.39
C LEU A 125 0.20 -2.30 22.01
N VAL A 126 0.20 -1.38 22.97
CA VAL A 126 0.56 0.03 22.75
C VAL A 126 2.03 0.16 22.32
N GLU A 127 2.92 -0.65 22.90
CA GLU A 127 4.33 -0.63 22.54
C GLU A 127 4.55 -1.20 21.13
N VAL A 128 3.88 -2.32 20.80
CA VAL A 128 3.88 -2.88 19.44
C VAL A 128 3.35 -1.86 18.43
N ALA A 129 2.22 -1.20 18.73
CA ALA A 129 1.63 -0.18 17.87
C ALA A 129 2.60 0.99 17.65
N SER A 130 3.31 1.44 18.70
CA SER A 130 4.30 2.51 18.59
C SER A 130 5.46 2.16 17.63
N ILE A 131 5.83 0.87 17.52
CA ILE A 131 6.83 0.41 16.55
C ILE A 131 6.29 0.52 15.13
N VAL A 132 5.08 0.00 14.90
CA VAL A 132 4.44 0.03 13.59
C VAL A 132 4.19 1.47 13.12
N GLU A 133 3.85 2.38 14.04
CA GLU A 133 3.60 3.80 13.74
C GLU A 133 4.89 4.63 13.55
N GLY A 134 6.08 4.05 13.67
CA GLY A 134 7.33 4.79 13.48
C GLY A 134 7.83 5.56 14.71
N LYS A 135 7.22 5.36 15.88
CA LYS A 135 7.48 6.14 17.12
C LYS A 135 8.40 5.43 18.12
N HIS A 136 8.99 4.29 17.75
CA HIS A 136 9.86 3.51 18.61
C HIS A 136 11.21 3.26 17.93
N ARG A 137 12.28 3.01 18.70
CA ARG A 137 13.62 2.77 18.13
C ARG A 137 13.70 1.54 17.23
N LEU A 138 12.81 0.56 17.44
CA LEU A 138 12.70 -0.64 16.60
C LEU A 138 11.94 -0.39 15.30
N SER A 139 11.31 0.79 15.14
CA SER A 139 10.64 1.15 13.89
C SER A 139 11.59 1.15 12.69
N ARG A 140 12.91 1.35 12.91
CA ARG A 140 13.93 1.28 11.84
C ARG A 140 13.95 -0.05 11.07
N PHE A 141 13.39 -1.12 11.64
CA PHE A 141 13.30 -2.44 10.98
C PHE A 141 12.05 -2.57 10.09
N LEU A 142 11.13 -1.60 10.11
CA LEU A 142 9.87 -1.56 9.34
C LEU A 142 9.65 -0.22 8.60
N HIS A 143 10.57 0.74 8.75
CA HIS A 143 10.53 2.09 8.15
C HIS A 143 11.87 2.46 7.51
N GLY A 144 12.57 1.47 6.95
CA GLY A 144 13.88 1.62 6.34
C GLY A 144 13.86 1.39 4.83
N PHE A 145 14.99 1.61 4.16
CA PHE A 145 15.10 1.46 2.70
C PHE A 145 16.43 0.78 2.33
N PRO A 146 16.51 -0.56 2.31
CA PRO A 146 15.44 -1.52 2.63
C PRO A 146 15.21 -1.75 4.13
N ASP A 147 14.10 -2.40 4.46
CA ASP A 147 13.73 -2.91 5.79
C ASP A 147 13.12 -4.33 5.70
N LEU A 148 12.56 -4.87 6.78
CA LEU A 148 11.97 -6.21 6.78
C LEU A 148 10.67 -6.30 5.95
N ASP A 149 9.87 -5.24 5.94
CA ASP A 149 8.62 -5.17 5.17
C ASP A 149 8.96 -5.15 3.67
N ASN A 150 9.65 -4.11 3.19
CA ASN A 150 9.90 -3.95 1.76
C ASN A 150 10.88 -4.97 1.19
N ALA A 151 11.69 -5.65 2.02
CA ALA A 151 12.42 -6.84 1.61
C ALA A 151 11.48 -8.00 1.27
N ASP A 152 10.45 -8.27 2.08
CA ASP A 152 9.48 -9.33 1.74
C ASP A 152 8.50 -8.88 0.66
N ASN A 153 7.95 -7.67 0.75
CA ASN A 153 6.92 -7.16 -0.14
C ASN A 153 7.36 -7.23 -1.61
N ILE A 154 8.55 -6.71 -1.95
CA ILE A 154 9.09 -6.74 -3.32
C ILE A 154 9.33 -8.17 -3.80
N TYR A 155 9.99 -8.99 -2.98
CA TYR A 155 10.26 -10.39 -3.32
C TYR A 155 8.95 -11.15 -3.58
N ARG A 156 8.00 -11.03 -2.65
CA ARG A 156 6.70 -11.69 -2.67
C ARG A 156 5.84 -11.23 -3.83
N PHE A 157 5.91 -9.93 -4.15
CA PHE A 157 5.25 -9.40 -5.32
C PHE A 157 5.72 -10.16 -6.56
N ILE A 158 7.02 -10.17 -6.84
CA ILE A 158 7.62 -10.81 -8.02
C ILE A 158 7.26 -12.31 -8.09
N ILE A 159 7.44 -13.07 -7.00
CA ILE A 159 7.22 -14.53 -7.05
C ILE A 159 5.75 -14.94 -7.17
N SER A 160 4.82 -14.06 -6.77
CA SER A 160 3.38 -14.34 -6.79
C SER A 160 2.66 -13.72 -7.98
N MET A 161 3.41 -13.12 -8.91
CA MET A 161 2.87 -12.66 -10.18
C MET A 161 2.52 -13.83 -11.10
N PRO A 162 1.29 -13.85 -11.66
CA PRO A 162 0.91 -14.83 -12.67
C PRO A 162 1.89 -14.83 -13.85
N GLY A 163 2.31 -16.01 -14.28
CA GLY A 163 3.21 -16.16 -15.43
C GLY A 163 4.63 -15.62 -15.23
N ARG A 164 5.00 -15.14 -14.03
CA ARG A 164 6.32 -14.55 -13.73
C ARG A 164 6.74 -13.48 -14.74
N SER A 165 5.83 -12.57 -15.08
CA SER A 165 6.08 -11.51 -16.07
C SER A 165 7.23 -10.56 -15.70
N LEU A 166 7.58 -10.46 -14.41
CA LEU A 166 8.78 -9.75 -13.94
C LEU A 166 10.05 -10.60 -13.88
N GLY A 167 9.98 -11.90 -14.21
CA GLY A 167 11.08 -12.85 -14.09
C GLY A 167 11.31 -13.31 -12.64
N GLU A 168 12.55 -13.71 -12.34
CA GLU A 168 12.94 -14.12 -10.99
C GLU A 168 13.41 -12.94 -10.14
N PRO A 169 13.23 -13.00 -8.81
CA PRO A 169 13.89 -12.09 -7.88
C PRO A 169 15.40 -12.22 -7.97
N SER A 170 16.07 -11.09 -7.87
CA SER A 170 17.52 -10.97 -7.84
C SER A 170 18.09 -11.21 -6.44
N TYR A 171 17.28 -11.20 -5.39
CA TYR A 171 17.68 -11.41 -3.99
C TYR A 171 16.68 -12.26 -3.22
N HIS A 172 17.08 -12.70 -2.03
CA HIS A 172 16.18 -13.27 -1.03
C HIS A 172 16.07 -12.38 0.21
N PRO A 173 14.87 -12.23 0.81
CA PRO A 173 14.67 -11.32 1.95
C PRO A 173 15.52 -11.68 3.18
N PHE A 174 15.81 -12.98 3.38
CA PHE A 174 16.67 -13.43 4.48
C PHE A 174 18.09 -12.86 4.40
N GLU A 175 18.58 -12.55 3.21
CA GLU A 175 19.91 -11.96 3.03
C GLU A 175 19.96 -10.57 3.67
N ILE A 176 18.87 -9.79 3.54
CA ILE A 176 18.72 -8.47 4.14
C ILE A 176 18.54 -8.61 5.65
N ALA A 177 17.60 -9.46 6.08
CA ALA A 177 17.31 -9.65 7.50
C ALA A 177 18.52 -10.16 8.31
N SER A 178 19.33 -11.06 7.73
CA SER A 178 20.54 -11.58 8.39
C SER A 178 21.67 -10.55 8.49
N SER A 179 21.58 -9.42 7.77
CA SER A 179 22.53 -8.30 7.87
C SER A 179 22.17 -7.28 8.95
N MET A 180 21.01 -7.45 9.60
CA MET A 180 20.47 -6.55 10.61
C MET A 180 20.87 -6.99 12.03
N SER A 181 21.05 -6.01 12.91
CA SER A 181 21.30 -6.21 14.34
C SER A 181 20.51 -5.20 15.17
N LEU A 182 19.93 -5.68 16.28
CA LEU A 182 19.28 -4.84 17.30
C LEU A 182 20.29 -3.92 18.03
N ASP A 183 21.56 -4.34 18.08
CA ASP A 183 22.64 -3.60 18.74
C ASP A 183 23.22 -2.49 17.85
N ASP A 184 23.08 -2.61 16.53
CA ASP A 184 23.53 -1.59 15.57
C ASP A 184 22.43 -0.55 15.32
N GLU A 185 22.79 0.73 15.38
CA GLU A 185 21.86 1.82 15.04
C GLU A 185 21.61 1.97 13.53
N GLN A 186 22.54 1.51 12.69
CA GLN A 186 22.48 1.68 11.24
C GLN A 186 22.58 0.34 10.50
N LEU A 187 21.77 0.20 9.45
CA LEU A 187 21.82 -0.97 8.56
C LEU A 187 23.11 -0.96 7.73
N LYS A 188 23.96 -1.95 7.95
CA LYS A 188 25.19 -2.18 7.17
C LYS A 188 24.95 -3.24 6.10
N LEU A 189 24.23 -2.86 5.05
CA LEU A 189 23.92 -3.76 3.93
C LEU A 189 25.09 -3.83 2.93
N PRO A 190 25.56 -5.03 2.50
CA PRO A 190 26.54 -5.15 1.44
C PRO A 190 26.06 -4.45 0.15
N ARG A 191 26.96 -3.68 -0.49
CA ARG A 191 26.63 -2.89 -1.69
C ARG A 191 25.95 -3.71 -2.80
N ASN A 192 26.48 -4.91 -3.09
CA ASN A 192 25.87 -5.84 -4.05
C ASN A 192 24.40 -6.17 -3.71
N LEU A 193 24.10 -6.44 -2.44
CA LEU A 193 22.76 -6.83 -2.01
C LEU A 193 21.80 -5.65 -2.11
N ARG A 194 22.26 -4.44 -1.74
CA ARG A 194 21.51 -3.19 -1.94
C ARG A 194 21.17 -2.97 -3.42
N GLU A 195 22.15 -3.13 -4.32
CA GLU A 195 21.96 -2.97 -5.77
C GLU A 195 20.97 -4.00 -6.34
N ARG A 196 21.03 -5.26 -5.90
CA ARG A 196 20.06 -6.30 -6.34
C ARG A 196 18.65 -6.01 -5.84
N TRP A 197 18.49 -5.60 -4.59
CA TRP A 197 17.18 -5.22 -4.04
C TRP A 197 16.62 -3.99 -4.75
N MET A 198 17.42 -2.95 -4.95
CA MET A 198 16.99 -1.71 -5.62
C MET A 198 16.52 -1.99 -7.04
N LYS A 199 17.26 -2.81 -7.79
CA LYS A 199 16.86 -3.21 -9.15
C LYS A 199 15.48 -3.89 -9.17
N ASP A 200 15.21 -4.76 -8.20
CA ASP A 200 13.92 -5.45 -8.09
C ASP A 200 12.80 -4.51 -7.63
N PHE A 201 13.11 -3.58 -6.73
CA PHE A 201 12.22 -2.51 -6.28
C PHE A 201 11.78 -1.64 -7.47
N GLU A 202 12.74 -1.06 -8.20
CA GLU A 202 12.52 -0.22 -9.37
C GLU A 202 11.70 -0.95 -10.45
N ARG A 203 12.08 -2.20 -10.74
CA ARG A 203 11.37 -3.07 -11.69
C ARG A 203 9.91 -3.27 -11.29
N THR A 204 9.65 -3.52 -10.01
CA THR A 204 8.30 -3.78 -9.48
C THR A 204 7.42 -2.53 -9.53
N TYR A 205 7.91 -1.39 -9.02
CA TYR A 205 7.15 -0.15 -9.01
C TYR A 205 6.97 0.41 -10.43
N SER A 206 8.00 0.32 -11.29
CA SER A 206 7.87 0.69 -12.70
C SER A 206 6.78 -0.13 -13.40
N TYR A 207 6.67 -1.42 -13.11
CA TYR A 207 5.57 -2.25 -13.63
C TYR A 207 4.21 -1.74 -13.18
N LEU A 208 4.02 -1.50 -11.88
CA LEU A 208 2.74 -1.02 -11.34
C LEU A 208 2.31 0.31 -11.96
N TRP A 209 3.23 1.27 -12.06
CA TRP A 209 2.94 2.59 -12.62
C TRP A 209 2.73 2.57 -14.14
N ASN A 210 3.34 1.62 -14.86
CA ASN A 210 3.20 1.54 -16.31
C ASN A 210 2.14 0.55 -16.78
N ASP A 211 1.63 -0.33 -15.90
CA ASP A 211 0.53 -1.22 -16.24
C ASP A 211 -0.78 -0.45 -16.33
N ARG A 212 -1.34 -0.43 -17.55
CA ARG A 212 -2.55 0.32 -17.87
C ARG A 212 -3.75 -0.14 -17.04
N LEU A 213 -3.89 -1.44 -16.81
CA LEU A 213 -5.06 -1.98 -16.09
C LEU A 213 -4.95 -1.71 -14.60
N ASN A 214 -3.76 -1.83 -14.02
CA ASN A 214 -3.46 -1.42 -12.65
C ASN A 214 -3.79 0.05 -12.44
N MET A 215 -3.31 0.96 -13.30
CA MET A 215 -3.56 2.39 -13.11
C MET A 215 -5.02 2.79 -13.33
N ILE A 216 -5.76 2.10 -14.21
CA ILE A 216 -7.22 2.27 -14.30
C ILE A 216 -7.89 1.82 -13.00
N GLY A 217 -7.53 0.65 -12.48
CA GLY A 217 -8.07 0.11 -11.23
C GLY A 217 -7.78 1.03 -10.04
N TRP A 218 -6.52 1.47 -9.89
CA TRP A 218 -6.07 2.39 -8.86
C TRP A 218 -6.88 3.68 -8.87
N THR A 219 -6.98 4.30 -10.06
CA THR A 219 -7.66 5.58 -10.24
C THR A 219 -9.16 5.47 -9.95
N MET A 220 -9.82 4.44 -10.49
CA MET A 220 -11.29 4.31 -10.35
C MET A 220 -11.72 3.77 -8.98
N LEU A 221 -10.90 2.93 -8.33
CA LEU A 221 -11.14 2.56 -6.93
C LEU A 221 -10.95 3.77 -6.01
N GLY A 222 -9.89 4.55 -6.21
CA GLY A 222 -9.69 5.82 -5.49
C GLY A 222 -10.88 6.77 -5.67
N ARG A 223 -11.37 6.92 -6.91
CA ARG A 223 -12.60 7.68 -7.19
C ARG A 223 -13.80 7.12 -6.43
N ALA A 224 -13.99 5.81 -6.43
CA ALA A 224 -15.10 5.18 -5.72
C ALA A 224 -15.06 5.46 -4.22
N LEU A 225 -13.88 5.41 -3.60
CA LEU A 225 -13.70 5.77 -2.18
C LEU A 225 -14.07 7.23 -1.92
N ARG A 226 -13.60 8.17 -2.77
CA ARG A 226 -13.96 9.60 -2.66
C ARG A 226 -15.45 9.86 -2.82
N LEU A 227 -16.11 9.21 -3.79
CA LEU A 227 -17.57 9.33 -4.00
C LEU A 227 -18.39 8.76 -2.84
N LEU A 228 -17.82 7.81 -2.11
CA LEU A 228 -18.46 7.18 -0.96
C LEU A 228 -18.07 7.81 0.36
N MET A 229 -17.17 8.80 0.40
CA MET A 229 -16.52 9.29 1.61
C MET A 229 -17.52 9.60 2.73
N GLU A 230 -18.58 10.36 2.43
CA GLU A 230 -19.63 10.73 3.39
C GLU A 230 -20.47 9.56 3.91
N LYS A 231 -20.41 8.40 3.24
CA LYS A 231 -21.15 7.17 3.56
C LYS A 231 -20.26 6.11 4.22
N LEU A 232 -18.94 6.29 4.19
CA LEU A 232 -18.00 5.38 4.84
C LEU A 232 -18.08 5.57 6.36
N THR A 233 -17.86 4.48 7.08
CA THR A 233 -17.78 4.48 8.55
C THR A 233 -16.53 3.72 8.96
N SER A 234 -16.14 3.77 10.23
CA SER A 234 -15.00 2.99 10.76
C SER A 234 -15.10 1.49 10.42
N LYS A 235 -16.33 0.94 10.26
CA LYS A 235 -16.55 -0.45 9.87
C LYS A 235 -15.97 -0.80 8.49
N PHE A 236 -15.85 0.17 7.58
CA PHE A 236 -15.31 -0.05 6.23
C PHE A 236 -13.87 -0.57 6.27
N PHE A 237 -13.04 -0.04 7.16
CA PHE A 237 -11.62 -0.41 7.28
C PHE A 237 -11.39 -1.81 7.85
N ARG A 238 -12.46 -2.50 8.27
CA ARG A 238 -12.43 -3.90 8.71
C ARG A 238 -12.97 -4.87 7.66
N LEU A 239 -13.39 -4.36 6.50
CA LEU A 239 -13.86 -5.18 5.41
C LEU A 239 -12.68 -5.79 4.65
N THR A 240 -12.95 -6.92 4.01
CA THR A 240 -12.05 -7.53 3.03
C THR A 240 -12.15 -6.83 1.68
N ASN A 241 -11.20 -7.06 0.78
CA ASN A 241 -11.22 -6.44 -0.56
C ASN A 241 -12.53 -6.74 -1.31
N LYS A 242 -13.05 -7.97 -1.19
CA LYS A 242 -14.30 -8.39 -1.85
C LYS A 242 -15.54 -7.76 -1.22
N GLU A 243 -15.61 -7.67 0.11
CA GLU A 243 -16.74 -7.03 0.79
C GLU A 243 -16.80 -5.53 0.51
N ALA A 244 -15.64 -4.86 0.52
CA ALA A 244 -15.53 -3.45 0.16
C ALA A 244 -15.93 -3.21 -1.31
N TYR A 245 -15.46 -4.06 -2.23
CA TYR A 245 -15.86 -3.98 -3.64
C TYR A 245 -17.36 -4.25 -3.83
N HIS A 246 -17.93 -5.20 -3.10
CA HIS A 246 -19.37 -5.44 -3.12
C HIS A 246 -20.16 -4.21 -2.67
N LEU A 247 -19.69 -3.51 -1.63
CA LEU A 247 -20.28 -2.24 -1.20
C LEU A 247 -20.19 -1.17 -2.30
N ILE A 248 -19.03 -1.03 -2.97
CA ILE A 248 -18.86 -0.14 -4.12
C ILE A 248 -19.86 -0.50 -5.22
N ARG A 249 -20.00 -1.78 -5.55
CA ARG A 249 -20.95 -2.25 -6.57
C ARG A 249 -22.41 -1.97 -6.21
N LEU A 250 -22.80 -2.08 -4.94
CA LEU A 250 -24.15 -1.74 -4.50
C LEU A 250 -24.44 -0.24 -4.54
N LYS A 251 -23.44 0.59 -4.25
CA LYS A 251 -23.61 2.05 -4.13
C LYS A 251 -23.36 2.82 -5.43
N ILE A 252 -22.45 2.33 -6.27
CA ILE A 252 -22.04 2.95 -7.55
C ILE A 252 -21.94 1.85 -8.62
N PRO A 253 -23.07 1.19 -9.00
CA PRO A 253 -23.06 0.02 -9.86
C PRO A 253 -22.41 0.28 -11.22
N ARG A 254 -22.62 1.46 -11.82
CA ARG A 254 -22.06 1.79 -13.13
C ARG A 254 -20.54 1.88 -13.13
N LEU A 255 -19.92 2.33 -12.04
CA LEU A 255 -18.46 2.33 -11.89
C LEU A 255 -17.94 0.89 -11.77
N ALA A 256 -18.54 0.09 -10.91
CA ALA A 256 -18.15 -1.30 -10.74
C ALA A 256 -18.32 -2.11 -12.03
N GLU A 257 -19.45 -1.96 -12.73
CA GLU A 257 -19.68 -2.60 -14.03
C GLU A 257 -18.69 -2.14 -15.10
N GLY A 258 -18.34 -0.86 -15.13
CA GLY A 258 -17.35 -0.32 -16.06
C GLY A 258 -15.94 -0.88 -15.80
N LEU A 259 -15.57 -1.12 -14.54
CA LEU A 259 -14.33 -1.82 -14.17
C LEU A 259 -14.38 -3.28 -14.62
N GLU A 260 -15.44 -4.00 -14.26
CA GLU A 260 -15.64 -5.42 -14.61
C GLU A 260 -15.63 -5.66 -16.14
N ARG A 261 -16.20 -4.72 -16.91
CA ARG A 261 -16.26 -4.78 -18.39
C ARG A 261 -15.07 -4.13 -19.09
N ARG A 262 -14.11 -3.58 -18.34
CA ARG A 262 -12.93 -2.87 -18.88
C ARG A 262 -13.30 -1.71 -19.82
N GLU A 263 -14.36 -0.99 -19.49
CA GLU A 263 -14.87 0.13 -20.30
C GLU A 263 -14.12 1.44 -20.03
N PHE A 264 -13.39 1.55 -18.92
CA PHE A 264 -12.57 2.70 -18.61
C PHE A 264 -11.29 2.77 -19.45
N LYS A 265 -10.88 3.99 -19.81
CA LYS A 265 -9.67 4.26 -20.57
C LYS A 265 -8.91 5.42 -19.95
N ILE A 266 -7.59 5.29 -19.87
CA ILE A 266 -6.70 6.42 -19.60
C ILE A 266 -6.77 7.35 -20.82
N ILE A 267 -7.20 8.59 -20.61
CA ILE A 267 -7.30 9.65 -21.64
C ILE A 267 -6.17 10.67 -21.52
N LEU A 268 -5.51 10.74 -20.35
CA LEU A 268 -4.30 11.50 -20.10
C LEU A 268 -3.36 10.70 -19.19
N ASP A 269 -2.09 10.60 -19.58
CA ASP A 269 -0.96 10.10 -18.79
C ASP A 269 0.23 11.03 -19.09
N ARG A 270 0.59 11.87 -18.13
CA ARG A 270 1.61 12.91 -18.29
C ARG A 270 2.49 13.00 -17.05
N LYS A 271 3.76 13.33 -17.29
CA LYS A 271 4.78 13.51 -16.25
C LYS A 271 5.21 14.97 -16.17
N TYR A 272 5.35 15.48 -14.96
CA TYR A 272 5.73 16.87 -14.68
C TYR A 272 6.86 16.91 -13.66
N ALA A 273 7.86 17.75 -13.88
CA ALA A 273 8.90 18.01 -12.88
C ALA A 273 8.33 18.87 -11.74
N GLU A 274 7.44 19.82 -12.06
CA GLU A 274 6.82 20.71 -11.08
C GLU A 274 5.39 21.06 -11.52
N LEU A 275 4.43 21.00 -10.59
CA LEU A 275 3.07 21.50 -10.80
C LEU A 275 3.01 22.99 -10.46
N LYS A 276 2.50 23.82 -11.37
CA LYS A 276 2.45 25.29 -11.24
C LYS A 276 1.05 25.83 -11.46
N GLY A 277 0.86 27.12 -11.15
CA GLY A 277 -0.43 27.79 -11.32
C GLY A 277 -1.53 27.10 -10.53
N GLU A 278 -2.67 26.84 -11.18
CA GLU A 278 -3.80 26.11 -10.60
C GLU A 278 -3.48 24.65 -10.29
N ALA A 279 -2.62 24.00 -11.09
CA ALA A 279 -2.20 22.63 -10.88
C ALA A 279 -1.48 22.39 -9.55
N ARG A 280 -0.99 23.43 -8.87
CA ARG A 280 -0.46 23.29 -7.49
C ARG A 280 -1.48 22.68 -6.54
N LYS A 281 -2.78 22.87 -6.76
CA LYS A 281 -3.81 22.24 -5.92
C LYS A 281 -3.79 20.71 -6.03
N LEU A 282 -3.36 20.18 -7.17
CA LEU A 282 -3.30 18.74 -7.43
C LEU A 282 -2.20 18.01 -6.66
N SER A 283 -1.25 18.72 -6.05
CA SER A 283 -0.23 18.09 -5.19
C SER A 283 -0.80 17.60 -3.87
N ASP A 284 -1.98 18.08 -3.46
CA ASP A 284 -2.67 17.67 -2.25
C ASP A 284 -3.85 16.76 -2.62
N THR A 285 -3.81 15.53 -2.12
CA THR A 285 -4.81 14.50 -2.41
C THR A 285 -6.21 14.88 -1.91
N ALA A 286 -6.32 15.77 -0.93
CA ALA A 286 -7.61 16.29 -0.45
C ALA A 286 -8.34 17.11 -1.53
N ASN A 287 -7.61 17.78 -2.43
CA ASN A 287 -8.20 18.63 -3.46
C ASN A 287 -8.65 17.85 -4.71
N ILE A 288 -8.21 16.59 -4.86
CA ILE A 288 -8.51 15.79 -6.06
C ILE A 288 -10.01 15.62 -6.27
N GLY A 289 -10.78 15.42 -5.20
CA GLY A 289 -12.24 15.27 -5.28
C GLY A 289 -12.94 16.51 -5.81
N GLU A 290 -12.45 17.71 -5.48
CA GLU A 290 -12.99 18.98 -5.98
C GLU A 290 -12.74 19.14 -7.48
N ILE A 291 -11.52 18.85 -7.93
CA ILE A 291 -11.16 18.92 -9.36
C ILE A 291 -11.95 17.89 -10.16
N GLU A 292 -12.12 16.66 -9.66
CA GLU A 292 -12.96 15.67 -10.34
C GLU A 292 -14.41 16.13 -10.49
N ARG A 293 -15.00 16.78 -9.47
CA ARG A 293 -16.36 17.36 -9.57
C ARG A 293 -16.43 18.45 -10.63
N MET A 294 -15.48 19.38 -10.61
CA MET A 294 -15.38 20.45 -11.61
C MET A 294 -15.29 19.89 -13.04
N LEU A 295 -14.41 18.90 -13.26
CA LEU A 295 -14.24 18.24 -14.56
C LEU A 295 -15.53 17.55 -15.03
N CYS A 296 -16.26 16.89 -14.13
CA CYS A 296 -17.57 16.29 -14.42
C CYS A 296 -18.62 17.34 -14.81
N ASP A 297 -18.77 18.39 -14.00
CA ASP A 297 -19.80 19.41 -14.17
C ASP A 297 -19.63 20.17 -15.50
N GLU A 298 -18.42 20.62 -15.79
CA GLU A 298 -18.11 21.35 -17.02
C GLU A 298 -18.20 20.47 -18.27
N SER A 299 -17.84 19.18 -18.14
CA SER A 299 -17.95 18.21 -19.24
C SER A 299 -19.36 17.63 -19.40
N ARG A 300 -20.29 17.95 -18.49
CA ARG A 300 -21.63 17.35 -18.38
C ARG A 300 -21.58 15.83 -18.30
N LEU A 301 -20.64 15.31 -17.53
CA LEU A 301 -20.43 13.89 -17.27
C LEU A 301 -20.94 13.50 -15.89
N GLU A 302 -21.31 12.23 -15.75
CA GLU A 302 -21.72 11.71 -14.44
C GLU A 302 -20.51 11.57 -13.51
N GLU A 303 -20.70 11.82 -12.21
CA GLU A 303 -19.60 11.86 -11.23
C GLU A 303 -18.74 10.57 -11.19
N TRP A 304 -19.34 9.42 -11.45
CA TRP A 304 -18.67 8.11 -11.41
C TRP A 304 -17.84 7.81 -12.67
N SER A 305 -18.03 8.58 -13.74
CA SER A 305 -17.55 8.25 -15.07
C SER A 305 -16.09 8.64 -15.33
N ILE A 306 -15.48 9.44 -14.46
CA ILE A 306 -14.07 9.81 -14.54
C ILE A 306 -13.38 9.57 -13.19
N GLY A 307 -12.06 9.43 -13.22
CA GLY A 307 -11.22 9.45 -12.04
C GLY A 307 -9.87 10.09 -12.34
N LEU A 308 -9.31 10.75 -11.33
CA LEU A 308 -8.03 11.44 -11.38
C LEU A 308 -7.08 10.86 -10.35
N THR A 309 -5.85 10.57 -10.78
CA THR A 309 -4.73 10.22 -9.90
C THR A 309 -3.60 11.19 -10.18
N VAL A 310 -3.11 11.84 -9.13
CA VAL A 310 -1.91 12.68 -9.16
C VAL A 310 -1.03 12.21 -8.03
N ASP A 311 0.15 11.73 -8.37
CA ASP A 311 1.05 11.12 -7.40
C ASP A 311 2.50 11.29 -7.84
N GLN A 312 3.41 10.95 -6.94
CA GLN A 312 4.84 10.97 -7.15
C GLN A 312 5.39 9.53 -7.08
N PRO A 313 5.59 8.86 -8.23
CA PRO A 313 6.14 7.51 -8.24
C PRO A 313 7.49 7.44 -7.53
N ILE A 314 7.57 6.62 -6.48
CA ILE A 314 8.84 6.32 -5.80
C ILE A 314 9.56 5.22 -6.61
N LEU A 315 10.40 5.63 -7.56
CA LEU A 315 11.26 4.74 -8.37
C LEU A 315 12.71 4.73 -7.86
N GLY A 316 12.93 5.09 -6.59
CA GLY A 316 14.24 5.20 -5.95
C GLY A 316 14.07 5.68 -4.50
N GLU A 317 15.10 6.29 -3.90
CA GLU A 317 15.00 6.85 -2.54
C GLU A 317 14.09 8.09 -2.46
N ASN A 318 13.95 8.84 -3.55
CA ASN A 318 13.11 10.03 -3.62
C ASN A 318 12.31 10.04 -4.93
N PRO A 319 11.09 10.59 -4.94
CA PRO A 319 10.36 10.83 -6.16
C PRO A 319 11.07 11.86 -7.05
N ASP A 320 11.06 11.64 -8.36
CA ASP A 320 11.71 12.48 -9.37
C ASP A 320 10.72 13.28 -10.23
N HIS A 321 9.45 12.87 -10.26
CA HIS A 321 8.40 13.56 -11.01
C HIS A 321 7.01 13.37 -10.40
N TRP A 322 6.12 14.28 -10.76
CA TRP A 322 4.67 14.10 -10.67
C TRP A 322 4.17 13.31 -11.88
N ARG A 323 3.25 12.38 -11.66
CA ARG A 323 2.51 11.72 -12.72
C ARG A 323 1.02 11.92 -12.56
N VAL A 324 0.37 12.36 -13.63
CA VAL A 324 -1.05 12.66 -13.68
C VAL A 324 -1.73 11.69 -14.61
N TYR A 325 -2.74 10.99 -14.09
CA TYR A 325 -3.62 10.11 -14.86
C TYR A 325 -5.05 10.61 -14.80
N LEU A 326 -5.66 10.77 -15.97
CA LEU A 326 -7.10 10.95 -16.10
C LEU A 326 -7.70 9.73 -16.77
N VAL A 327 -8.63 9.08 -16.08
CA VAL A 327 -9.37 7.92 -16.56
C VAL A 327 -10.80 8.33 -16.84
N SER A 328 -11.37 7.88 -17.96
CA SER A 328 -12.72 8.20 -18.39
C SER A 328 -13.45 6.97 -18.92
N TYR A 329 -14.75 6.86 -18.62
CA TYR A 329 -15.63 5.81 -19.08
C TYR A 329 -15.79 5.88 -20.60
N LYS A 330 -15.56 4.76 -21.28
CA LYS A 330 -15.51 4.61 -22.75
C LYS A 330 -14.50 5.51 -23.46
N GLY A 331 -13.74 6.32 -22.71
CA GLY A 331 -12.78 7.30 -23.21
C GLY A 331 -13.44 8.58 -23.72
N ASP A 332 -14.49 9.08 -23.07
CA ASP A 332 -14.99 10.45 -23.33
C ASP A 332 -13.86 11.44 -23.01
N ASP A 333 -13.45 12.22 -24.01
CA ASP A 333 -12.26 13.08 -23.96
C ASP A 333 -12.55 14.52 -23.54
N LYS A 334 -13.81 14.92 -23.36
CA LYS A 334 -14.19 16.28 -22.92
C LYS A 334 -13.45 16.78 -21.68
N PRO A 335 -13.29 16.00 -20.59
CA PRO A 335 -12.59 16.47 -19.39
C PRO A 335 -11.08 16.62 -19.61
N LYS A 336 -10.53 16.07 -20.70
CA LYS A 336 -9.10 16.13 -20.97
C LYS A 336 -8.62 17.56 -21.21
N SER A 337 -9.30 18.31 -22.08
CA SER A 337 -8.88 19.68 -22.41
C SER A 337 -8.90 20.58 -21.18
N LEU A 338 -9.93 20.44 -20.34
CA LEU A 338 -10.04 21.18 -19.09
C LEU A 338 -8.87 20.89 -18.12
N LEU A 339 -8.48 19.61 -18.00
CA LEU A 339 -7.34 19.25 -17.18
C LEU A 339 -6.00 19.71 -17.80
N GLU A 340 -5.87 19.65 -19.13
CA GLU A 340 -4.69 20.18 -19.82
C GLU A 340 -4.53 21.70 -19.62
N ASP A 341 -5.64 22.43 -19.58
CA ASP A 341 -5.64 23.87 -19.26
C ASP A 341 -5.17 24.13 -17.83
N ILE A 342 -5.65 23.37 -16.84
CA ILE A 342 -5.15 23.44 -15.44
C ILE A 342 -3.65 23.17 -15.37
N LEU A 343 -3.16 22.19 -16.15
CA LEU A 343 -1.77 21.76 -16.16
C LEU A 343 -0.85 22.63 -17.04
N SER A 344 -1.38 23.59 -17.79
CA SER A 344 -0.67 24.31 -18.86
C SER A 344 0.59 25.06 -18.39
N ASP A 345 0.56 25.62 -17.17
CA ASP A 345 1.69 26.33 -16.57
C ASP A 345 2.75 25.39 -15.95
N SER A 346 2.45 24.10 -15.82
CA SER A 346 3.32 23.12 -15.15
C SER A 346 4.53 22.76 -16.01
N VAL A 347 5.64 22.41 -15.36
CA VAL A 347 6.89 22.09 -16.06
C VAL A 347 6.87 20.62 -16.47
N PRO A 348 6.88 20.28 -17.77
CA PRO A 348 6.93 18.89 -18.20
C PRO A 348 8.20 18.19 -17.70
N PHE A 349 8.09 16.93 -17.33
CA PHE A 349 9.25 16.14 -16.96
C PHE A 349 10.02 15.74 -18.22
N SER A 350 11.29 16.11 -18.29
CA SER A 350 12.24 15.55 -19.24
C SER A 350 13.23 14.69 -18.46
N PRO A 351 13.30 13.36 -18.72
CA PRO A 351 14.32 12.55 -18.10
C PRO A 351 15.67 13.13 -18.54
N GLN A 352 16.51 13.53 -17.58
CA GLN A 352 17.88 13.86 -17.92
C GLN A 352 18.49 12.60 -18.52
N SER A 353 19.05 12.71 -19.72
CA SER A 353 19.85 11.65 -20.32
C SER A 353 21.09 11.48 -19.45
N GLU A 354 21.08 10.48 -18.57
CA GLU A 354 22.31 9.93 -17.99
C GLU A 354 23.13 9.17 -19.05
#